data_AF-A0A072UC42-F1
#
_entry.id   AF-A0A072UC42-F1
#
_cell.length_a   1.000
_cell.length_b   1.000
_cell.length_c   1.000
_cell.angle_alpha   90.00
_cell.angle_beta   90.00
_cell.angle_gamma   90.00
#
_symmetry.space_group_name_H-M   'P 1'
#
loop_
_entity.id
_entity.type
_entity.pdbx_description
1 polymer ?
#
loop_
_entity_poly.entity_id
_entity_poly.type
_entity_poly.pdbx_seq_one_letter_code
_entity_poly.pdbx_strand_id
1 'polypeptide(L)'
;MFRDKMKRRSRSENEESEDRLSDLPDCILIYILSFLKTENAVQTCILSTRWKHLWKRIPKLLLRSSTLFCLEDEKFLTFVSKILTLRDNSAALHILDFECDTDHESELVPKILNYVRSHNTQIQQLGISITRDSDLLMPCVSSCLALTSLMLSVYHIRHVVYPETIIFPKSLNLPALTSLGLVGFTFCGDENGCAEPFSAFTKLNNLLIKDCIIKDAQILRISKNICEWIFFC
;
A
#
# COMPACT_ATOMS: atom_id res chain seq x y z
N MET A 1 -9.44 -12.10 -80.13
CA MET A 1 -8.48 -12.10 -79.00
C MET A 1 -9.28 -11.92 -77.72
N PHE A 2 -9.73 -13.02 -77.13
CA PHE A 2 -10.53 -13.04 -75.90
C PHE A 2 -9.62 -12.81 -74.70
N ARG A 3 -9.95 -11.86 -73.83
CA ARG A 3 -9.24 -11.64 -72.57
C ARG A 3 -10.26 -11.65 -71.44
N ASP A 4 -10.52 -12.85 -70.94
CA ASP A 4 -11.25 -13.12 -69.72
C ASP A 4 -10.65 -12.32 -68.56
N LYS A 5 -11.43 -11.40 -67.99
CA LYS A 5 -11.08 -10.77 -66.72
C LYS A 5 -11.50 -11.72 -65.59
N MET A 6 -10.53 -12.48 -65.11
CA MET A 6 -10.63 -13.29 -63.90
C MET A 6 -11.15 -12.45 -62.73
N LYS A 7 -12.29 -12.89 -62.19
CA LYS A 7 -12.92 -12.42 -60.96
C LYS A 7 -12.01 -12.76 -59.78
N ARG A 8 -11.24 -11.79 -59.28
CA ARG A 8 -10.55 -11.91 -57.99
C ARG A 8 -11.60 -11.92 -56.87
N ARG A 9 -11.92 -13.10 -56.34
CA ARG A 9 -12.53 -13.24 -55.01
C ARG A 9 -11.50 -12.75 -53.99
N SER A 10 -11.58 -11.50 -53.55
CA SER A 10 -10.96 -11.09 -52.29
C SER A 10 -11.87 -11.58 -51.17
N ARG A 11 -11.67 -12.82 -50.74
CA ARG A 11 -12.03 -13.21 -49.37
C ARG A 11 -10.88 -12.71 -48.51
N SER A 12 -10.95 -11.43 -48.13
CA SER A 12 -10.19 -10.96 -46.98
C SER A 12 -10.87 -11.63 -45.79
N GLU A 13 -10.35 -12.79 -45.40
CA GLU A 13 -10.45 -13.22 -44.01
C GLU A 13 -9.69 -12.17 -43.21
N ASN A 14 -10.41 -11.09 -42.88
CA ASN A 14 -10.09 -10.33 -41.71
C ASN A 14 -10.31 -11.31 -40.57
N GLU A 15 -9.25 -12.02 -40.17
CA GLU A 15 -9.08 -12.32 -38.76
C GLU A 15 -8.93 -10.96 -38.07
N GLU A 16 -10.05 -10.24 -37.94
CA GLU A 16 -10.21 -9.26 -36.88
C GLU A 16 -9.82 -10.01 -35.63
N SER A 17 -8.68 -9.66 -35.05
CA SER A 17 -8.36 -10.08 -33.69
C SER A 17 -9.53 -9.62 -32.84
N GLU A 18 -10.50 -10.50 -32.59
CA GLU A 18 -11.68 -10.19 -31.78
C GLU A 18 -11.16 -9.57 -30.49
N ASP A 19 -11.56 -8.33 -30.22
CA ASP A 19 -11.21 -7.65 -28.98
C ASP A 19 -12.03 -8.25 -27.83
N ARG A 20 -11.61 -9.43 -27.41
CA ARG A 20 -12.23 -10.22 -26.35
C ARG A 20 -12.16 -9.51 -24.99
N LEU A 21 -11.31 -8.48 -24.86
CA LEU A 21 -11.19 -7.71 -23.63
C LEU A 21 -12.37 -6.73 -23.47
N SER A 22 -12.87 -6.19 -24.60
CA SER A 22 -14.05 -5.33 -24.62
C SER A 22 -15.34 -6.07 -24.24
N ASP A 23 -15.42 -7.39 -24.44
CA ASP A 23 -16.58 -8.21 -24.08
C ASP A 23 -16.64 -8.61 -22.60
N LEU A 24 -15.54 -8.47 -21.86
CA LEU A 24 -15.51 -8.85 -20.45
C LEU A 24 -16.39 -7.92 -19.60
N PRO A 25 -17.05 -8.41 -18.53
CA PRO A 25 -17.73 -7.55 -17.56
C PRO A 25 -16.77 -6.65 -16.77
N ASP A 26 -17.27 -5.51 -16.28
CA ASP A 26 -16.47 -4.52 -15.52
C ASP A 26 -15.77 -5.14 -14.30
N CYS A 27 -16.42 -6.06 -13.59
CA CYS A 27 -15.84 -6.72 -12.43
C CYS A 27 -14.58 -7.53 -12.78
N ILE A 28 -14.56 -8.19 -13.95
CA ILE A 28 -13.40 -8.94 -14.42
C ILE A 28 -12.28 -7.98 -14.84
N LEU A 29 -12.61 -6.88 -15.49
CA LEU A 29 -11.62 -5.87 -15.85
C LEU A 29 -11.00 -5.21 -14.61
N ILE A 30 -11.80 -4.88 -13.60
CA ILE A 30 -11.30 -4.36 -12.31
C ILE A 30 -10.40 -5.39 -11.63
N TYR A 31 -10.76 -6.68 -11.67
CA TYR A 31 -9.93 -7.75 -11.16
C TYR A 31 -8.59 -7.84 -11.90
N ILE A 32 -8.58 -7.77 -13.23
CA ILE A 32 -7.34 -7.71 -14.03
C ILE A 32 -6.49 -6.49 -13.64
N LEU A 33 -7.11 -5.31 -13.55
CA LEU A 33 -6.42 -4.08 -13.14
C LEU A 33 -5.84 -4.16 -11.71
N SER A 34 -6.43 -4.97 -10.83
CA SER A 34 -5.94 -5.13 -9.45
C SER A 34 -4.56 -5.82 -9.35
N PHE A 35 -4.13 -6.50 -10.41
CA PHE A 35 -2.78 -7.07 -10.50
C PHE A 35 -1.72 -6.05 -10.93
N LEU A 36 -2.13 -4.92 -11.49
CA LEU A 36 -1.22 -3.88 -11.92
C LEU A 36 -0.77 -3.01 -10.74
N LYS A 37 0.37 -2.34 -10.92
CA LYS A 37 0.72 -1.19 -10.09
C LYS A 37 -0.29 -0.06 -10.35
N THR A 38 -0.50 0.81 -9.37
CA THR A 38 -1.56 1.84 -9.44
C THR A 38 -1.35 2.80 -10.61
N GLU A 39 -0.12 3.21 -10.89
CA GLU A 39 0.24 4.05 -12.04
C GLU A 39 -0.09 3.38 -13.38
N ASN A 40 0.18 2.07 -13.51
CA ASN A 40 -0.12 1.31 -14.72
C ASN A 40 -1.64 1.13 -14.89
N ALA A 41 -2.35 0.87 -13.79
CA ALA A 41 -3.82 0.80 -13.81
C ALA A 41 -4.42 2.14 -14.26
N VAL A 42 -3.91 3.26 -13.76
CA VAL A 42 -4.35 4.60 -14.17
C VAL A 42 -4.03 4.87 -15.63
N GLN A 43 -2.86 4.47 -16.13
CA GLN A 43 -2.48 4.63 -17.53
C GLN A 43 -3.46 3.96 -18.50
N THR A 44 -4.13 2.88 -18.09
CA THR A 44 -5.17 2.25 -18.93
C THR A 44 -6.33 3.19 -19.27
N CYS A 45 -6.48 4.33 -18.57
CA CYS A 45 -7.52 5.31 -18.85
C CYS A 45 -7.52 5.84 -20.30
N ILE A 46 -6.39 5.75 -21.01
CA ILE A 46 -6.27 6.20 -22.41
C ILE A 46 -6.78 5.17 -23.42
N LEU A 47 -7.03 3.92 -23.01
CA LEU A 47 -7.41 2.83 -23.91
C LEU A 47 -8.83 3.00 -24.44
N SER A 48 -9.78 3.41 -23.58
CA SER A 48 -11.14 3.80 -23.99
C SER A 48 -11.86 4.57 -22.89
N THR A 49 -13.03 5.12 -23.22
CA THR A 49 -13.93 5.78 -22.26
C THR A 49 -14.31 4.87 -21.09
N ARG A 50 -14.40 3.55 -21.31
CA ARG A 50 -14.70 2.57 -20.27
C ARG A 50 -13.56 2.45 -19.26
N TRP A 51 -12.33 2.25 -19.73
CA TRP A 51 -11.14 2.11 -18.88
C TRP A 51 -10.83 3.34 -18.04
N LYS A 52 -11.21 4.54 -18.53
CA LYS A 52 -11.11 5.80 -17.78
C LYS A 52 -11.80 5.75 -16.41
N HIS A 53 -12.83 4.92 -16.25
CA HIS A 53 -13.58 4.79 -15.00
C HIS A 53 -13.24 3.54 -14.18
N LEU A 54 -12.74 2.47 -14.82
CA LEU A 54 -12.49 1.20 -14.15
C LEU A 54 -11.37 1.28 -13.11
N TRP A 55 -10.26 1.97 -13.42
CA TRP A 55 -9.14 2.11 -12.48
C TRP A 55 -9.58 2.77 -11.17
N LYS A 56 -10.61 3.62 -11.19
CA LYS A 56 -11.14 4.31 -10.01
C LYS A 56 -11.80 3.37 -9.00
N ARG A 57 -12.00 2.11 -9.36
CA ARG A 57 -12.68 1.10 -8.53
C ARG A 57 -11.75 -0.05 -8.12
N ILE A 58 -10.45 0.06 -8.39
CA ILE A 58 -9.50 -0.98 -7.98
C ILE A 58 -9.43 -1.08 -6.45
N PRO A 59 -9.30 -2.30 -5.90
CA PRO A 59 -9.27 -2.51 -4.46
C PRO A 59 -7.87 -2.36 -3.83
N LYS A 60 -6.88 -1.98 -4.63
CA LYS A 60 -5.48 -1.94 -4.26
C LYS A 60 -4.84 -0.63 -4.71
N LEU A 61 -4.23 0.09 -3.77
CA LEU A 61 -3.43 1.28 -4.02
C LEU A 61 -2.00 1.05 -3.56
N LEU A 62 -1.05 1.12 -4.50
CA LEU A 62 0.39 1.11 -4.26
C LEU A 62 0.92 2.48 -4.64
N LEU A 63 1.26 3.30 -3.65
CA LEU A 63 1.63 4.70 -3.78
C LEU A 63 3.01 4.90 -3.18
N ARG A 64 4.06 4.55 -3.93
CA ARG A 64 5.44 4.65 -3.45
C ARG A 64 6.25 5.64 -4.27
N SER A 65 6.88 6.61 -3.59
CA SER A 65 7.81 7.55 -4.22
C SER A 65 8.96 6.83 -4.90
N SER A 66 9.52 5.79 -4.27
CA SER A 66 10.59 4.97 -4.83
C SER A 66 10.19 4.31 -6.16
N THR A 67 9.04 3.65 -6.26
CA THR A 67 8.65 3.02 -7.53
C THR A 67 8.43 4.02 -8.67
N LEU A 68 8.27 5.29 -8.32
CA LEU A 68 8.06 6.41 -9.22
C LEU A 68 9.32 7.28 -9.35
N PHE A 69 10.53 6.73 -9.16
CA PHE A 69 11.84 7.42 -9.31
C PHE A 69 11.99 8.28 -10.58
N CYS A 70 11.18 8.04 -11.62
CA CYS A 70 11.16 8.85 -12.85
C CYS A 70 10.36 10.16 -12.71
N LEU A 71 9.65 10.37 -11.60
CA LEU A 71 8.86 11.56 -11.33
C LEU A 71 9.62 12.48 -10.37
N GLU A 72 9.62 13.77 -10.69
CA GLU A 72 9.93 14.82 -9.72
C GLU A 72 8.95 14.73 -8.53
N ASP A 73 9.40 15.11 -7.33
CA ASP A 73 8.62 15.05 -6.09
C ASP A 73 7.23 15.71 -6.23
N GLU A 74 7.15 16.84 -6.93
CA GLU A 74 5.91 17.55 -7.26
C GLU A 74 4.92 16.73 -8.10
N LYS A 75 5.45 15.92 -9.03
CA LYS A 75 4.64 15.02 -9.86
C LYS A 75 4.12 13.86 -9.02
N PHE A 76 4.90 13.34 -8.06
CA PHE A 76 4.43 12.33 -7.11
C PHE A 76 3.32 12.88 -6.20
N LEU A 77 3.52 14.07 -5.61
CA LEU A 77 2.51 14.79 -4.83
C LEU A 77 1.20 14.96 -5.60
N THR A 78 1.32 15.45 -6.83
CA THR A 78 0.18 15.66 -7.73
C THR A 78 -0.51 14.35 -8.08
N PHE A 79 0.26 13.30 -8.35
CA PHE A 79 -0.27 11.97 -8.67
C PHE A 79 -1.07 11.41 -7.50
N VAL A 80 -0.47 11.33 -6.30
CA VAL A 80 -1.13 10.82 -5.10
C VAL A 80 -2.40 11.63 -4.80
N SER A 81 -2.32 12.96 -4.80
CA SER A 81 -3.48 13.83 -4.57
C SER A 81 -4.61 13.59 -5.57
N LYS A 82 -4.29 13.37 -6.86
CA LYS A 82 -5.27 13.03 -7.89
C LYS A 82 -5.88 11.65 -7.68
N ILE A 83 -5.10 10.65 -7.27
CA ILE A 83 -5.63 9.31 -6.97
C ILE A 83 -6.64 9.38 -5.81
N LEU A 84 -6.28 10.02 -4.70
CA LEU A 84 -7.16 10.10 -3.52
C LEU A 84 -8.47 10.85 -3.81
N THR A 85 -8.45 11.82 -4.74
CA THR A 85 -9.62 12.63 -5.10
C THR A 85 -10.47 12.04 -6.22
N LEU A 86 -9.87 11.34 -7.19
CA LEU A 86 -10.57 10.82 -8.37
C LEU A 86 -11.07 9.39 -8.22
N ARG A 87 -10.53 8.62 -7.26
CA ARG A 87 -11.00 7.27 -6.94
C ARG A 87 -12.45 7.32 -6.45
N ASP A 88 -13.21 6.28 -6.79
CA ASP A 88 -14.56 6.11 -6.28
C ASP A 88 -14.51 5.66 -4.82
N ASN A 89 -14.86 6.55 -3.88
CA ASN A 89 -14.85 6.26 -2.44
C ASN A 89 -15.90 5.22 -2.03
N SER A 90 -16.89 4.90 -2.87
CA SER A 90 -17.82 3.80 -2.62
C SER A 90 -17.22 2.43 -2.98
N ALA A 91 -16.15 2.41 -3.78
CA ALA A 91 -15.50 1.18 -4.19
C ALA A 91 -14.60 0.61 -3.09
N ALA A 92 -14.66 -0.70 -2.90
CA ALA A 92 -13.90 -1.43 -1.89
C ALA A 92 -12.40 -1.13 -1.96
N LEU A 93 -11.75 -0.83 -0.84
CA LEU A 93 -10.30 -0.66 -0.72
C LEU A 93 -9.74 -1.65 0.31
N HIS A 94 -9.07 -2.70 -0.15
CA HIS A 94 -8.55 -3.76 0.71
C HIS A 94 -7.07 -3.59 1.05
N ILE A 95 -6.30 -3.03 0.10
CA ILE A 95 -4.85 -2.88 0.23
C ILE A 95 -4.49 -1.43 -0.03
N LEU A 96 -3.84 -0.78 0.93
CA LEU A 96 -3.19 0.50 0.76
C LEU A 96 -1.75 0.39 1.23
N ASP A 97 -0.84 0.78 0.36
CA ASP A 97 0.58 0.73 0.62
C ASP A 97 1.19 2.05 0.17
N PHE A 98 1.64 2.84 1.13
CA PHE A 98 2.12 4.19 0.92
C PHE A 98 3.57 4.31 1.38
N GLU A 99 4.40 4.88 0.52
CA GLU A 99 5.79 5.22 0.83
C GLU A 99 6.09 6.61 0.31
N CYS A 100 6.59 7.46 1.19
CA CYS A 100 7.01 8.80 0.87
C CYS A 100 8.38 9.05 1.48
N ASP A 101 9.35 9.32 0.61
CA ASP A 101 10.69 9.78 0.95
C ASP A 101 10.96 11.00 0.05
N THR A 102 10.16 12.05 0.27
CA THR A 102 10.21 13.30 -0.50
C THR A 102 10.03 14.48 0.44
N ASP A 103 10.36 15.69 -0.03
CA ASP A 103 10.18 16.90 0.75
C ASP A 103 8.70 17.23 1.04
N HIS A 104 7.77 16.62 0.31
CA HIS A 104 6.32 16.81 0.47
C HIS A 104 5.65 15.82 1.44
N GLU A 105 6.42 15.02 2.17
CA GLU A 105 5.86 14.04 3.10
C GLU A 105 4.91 14.68 4.13
N SER A 106 5.25 15.86 4.66
CA SER A 106 4.43 16.60 5.62
C SER A 106 3.06 16.99 5.07
N GLU A 107 2.92 17.13 3.75
CA GLU A 107 1.66 17.39 3.07
C GLU A 107 0.90 16.10 2.74
N LEU A 108 1.61 15.05 2.32
CA LEU A 108 1.00 13.79 1.87
C LEU A 108 0.54 12.90 3.03
N VAL A 109 1.31 12.81 4.11
CA VAL A 109 1.00 11.92 5.24
C VAL A 109 -0.38 12.23 5.85
N PRO A 110 -0.73 13.49 6.18
CA PRO A 110 -2.08 13.78 6.68
C PRO A 110 -3.19 13.41 5.69
N LYS A 111 -2.98 13.62 4.38
CA LYS A 111 -3.95 13.25 3.34
C LYS A 111 -4.16 11.74 3.29
N ILE A 112 -3.08 10.96 3.34
CA ILE A 112 -3.11 9.50 3.34
C ILE A 112 -3.77 8.96 4.61
N LEU A 113 -3.40 9.46 5.78
CA LEU A 113 -3.98 9.02 7.05
C LEU A 113 -5.49 9.32 7.11
N ASN A 114 -5.92 10.47 6.62
CA ASN A 114 -7.34 10.79 6.49
C ASN A 114 -8.05 9.84 5.51
N TYR A 115 -7.40 9.47 4.42
CA TYR A 115 -7.94 8.53 3.44
C TYR A 115 -8.06 7.11 4.00
N VAL A 116 -7.06 6.64 4.74
CA VAL A 116 -7.10 5.36 5.46
C VAL A 116 -8.26 5.36 6.45
N ARG A 117 -8.42 6.45 7.22
CA ARG A 117 -9.50 6.59 8.20
C ARG A 117 -10.89 6.50 7.56
N SER A 118 -11.09 7.07 6.37
CA SER A 118 -12.39 6.99 5.68
C SER A 118 -12.70 5.60 5.09
N HIS A 119 -11.70 4.70 5.01
CA HIS A 119 -11.84 3.35 4.47
C HIS A 119 -11.46 2.25 5.49
N ASN A 120 -11.34 2.59 6.77
CA ASN A 120 -10.78 1.74 7.83
C ASN A 120 -11.52 0.40 8.05
N THR A 121 -12.80 0.32 7.67
CA THR A 121 -13.61 -0.91 7.76
C THR A 121 -13.32 -1.91 6.65
N GLN A 122 -12.68 -1.47 5.56
CA GLN A 122 -12.43 -2.29 4.35
C GLN A 122 -10.96 -2.69 4.22
N ILE A 123 -10.05 -1.88 4.76
CA ILE A 123 -8.61 -2.12 4.65
C ILE A 123 -8.21 -3.35 5.46
N GLN A 124 -7.60 -4.31 4.77
CA GLN A 124 -7.08 -5.57 5.33
C GLN A 124 -5.55 -5.57 5.37
N GLN A 125 -4.90 -4.85 4.45
CA GLN A 125 -3.45 -4.71 4.39
C GLN A 125 -3.07 -3.25 4.29
N LEU A 126 -2.22 -2.81 5.21
CA LEU A 126 -1.75 -1.44 5.31
C LEU A 126 -0.22 -1.41 5.40
N GLY A 127 0.39 -0.75 4.42
CA GLY A 127 1.80 -0.38 4.43
C GLY A 127 1.94 1.13 4.55
N ILE A 128 2.73 1.61 5.51
CA ILE A 128 3.10 3.03 5.63
C ILE A 128 4.60 3.12 5.89
N SER A 129 5.31 3.77 4.97
CA SER A 129 6.74 4.05 5.04
C SER A 129 6.96 5.56 4.95
N ILE A 130 7.47 6.17 6.03
CA ILE A 130 7.65 7.62 6.16
C ILE A 130 9.00 7.93 6.82
N THR A 131 9.45 9.17 6.72
CA THR A 131 10.72 9.64 7.30
C THR A 131 10.55 10.44 8.58
N ARG A 132 9.39 11.09 8.76
CA ARG A 132 9.04 11.92 9.91
C ARG A 132 7.88 11.28 10.67
N ASP A 133 7.92 11.39 12.00
CA ASP A 133 6.81 10.92 12.82
C ASP A 133 5.54 11.74 12.55
N SER A 134 4.40 11.10 12.77
CA SER A 134 3.10 11.75 12.80
C SER A 134 2.29 11.20 13.97
N ASP A 135 1.90 12.09 14.88
CA ASP A 135 1.03 11.77 16.02
C ASP A 135 -0.30 11.10 15.60
N LEU A 136 -0.69 11.25 14.33
CA LEU A 136 -1.91 10.70 13.76
C LEU A 136 -1.76 9.24 13.28
N LEU A 137 -0.53 8.72 13.14
CA LEU A 137 -0.25 7.41 12.56
C LEU A 137 -0.86 6.28 13.39
N MET A 138 -0.48 6.18 14.67
CA MET A 138 -0.93 5.09 15.55
C MET A 138 -2.45 5.11 15.81
N PRO A 139 -3.10 6.27 16.04
CA PRO A 139 -4.56 6.35 16.09
C PRO A 139 -5.24 5.93 14.79
N CYS A 140 -4.66 6.27 13.64
CA CYS A 140 -5.19 5.87 12.33
C CYS A 140 -5.15 4.35 12.15
N VAL A 141 -3.98 3.73 12.41
CA VAL A 141 -3.78 2.28 12.32
C VAL A 141 -4.73 1.54 13.27
N SER A 142 -4.85 2.00 14.52
CA SER A 142 -5.73 1.38 15.53
C SER A 142 -7.22 1.41 15.16
N SER A 143 -7.61 2.27 14.22
CA SER A 143 -9.01 2.32 13.74
C SER A 143 -9.34 1.23 12.71
N CYS A 144 -8.32 0.57 12.15
CA CYS A 144 -8.48 -0.45 11.11
C CYS A 144 -8.63 -1.86 11.73
N LEU A 145 -9.80 -2.16 12.30
CA LEU A 145 -10.03 -3.41 13.04
C LEU A 145 -10.01 -4.67 12.16
N ALA A 146 -10.22 -4.52 10.85
CA ALA A 146 -10.18 -5.61 9.86
C ALA A 146 -8.76 -5.92 9.37
N LEU A 147 -7.75 -5.21 9.86
CA LEU A 147 -6.38 -5.31 9.39
C LEU A 147 -5.76 -6.67 9.75
N THR A 148 -5.35 -7.42 8.73
CA THR A 148 -4.66 -8.72 8.87
C THR A 148 -3.16 -8.60 8.66
N SER A 149 -2.71 -7.59 7.90
CA SER A 149 -1.29 -7.31 7.65
C SER A 149 -0.98 -5.84 7.82
N LEU A 150 0.02 -5.54 8.65
CA LEU A 150 0.52 -4.20 8.89
C LEU A 150 2.03 -4.15 8.64
N MET A 151 2.48 -3.19 7.84
CA MET A 151 3.89 -2.86 7.67
C MET A 151 4.09 -1.38 7.97
N LEU A 152 4.83 -1.06 9.03
CA LEU A 152 5.21 0.31 9.36
C LEU A 152 6.72 0.44 9.25
N SER A 153 7.19 1.42 8.47
CA SER A 153 8.61 1.73 8.35
C SER A 153 8.85 3.21 8.61
N VAL A 154 9.86 3.48 9.43
CA VAL A 154 10.32 4.83 9.74
C VAL A 154 11.79 4.90 9.36
N TYR A 155 12.14 5.78 8.42
CA TYR A 155 13.52 5.96 7.97
C TYR A 155 14.06 7.31 8.40
N HIS A 156 15.25 7.34 9.00
CA HIS A 156 15.93 8.61 9.25
C HIS A 156 16.57 9.12 7.94
N ILE A 157 16.22 10.33 7.53
CA ILE A 157 16.87 11.00 6.38
C ILE A 157 18.37 11.13 6.68
N ARG A 158 19.22 10.71 5.74
CA ARG A 158 20.70 10.69 5.89
C ARG A 158 21.34 12.07 6.16
N HIS A 159 20.57 13.15 6.07
CA HIS A 159 21.04 14.53 6.16
C HIS A 159 20.49 15.31 7.36
N VAL A 160 19.62 14.73 8.18
CA VAL A 160 19.12 15.38 9.40
C VAL A 160 19.36 14.44 10.58
N VAL A 161 20.23 14.86 11.51
CA VAL A 161 20.42 14.19 12.79
C VAL A 161 19.14 14.39 13.60
N TYR A 162 18.20 13.47 13.49
CA TYR A 162 17.11 13.35 14.45
C TYR A 162 17.60 12.47 15.61
N PRO A 163 17.82 13.03 16.81
CA PRO A 163 18.24 12.23 17.96
C PRO A 163 17.09 11.37 18.53
N GLU A 164 15.85 11.58 18.08
CA GLU A 164 14.67 10.92 18.61
C GLU A 164 14.15 9.84 17.66
N THR A 165 14.24 8.60 18.12
CA THR A 165 13.63 7.43 17.51
C THR A 165 12.12 7.40 17.78
N ILE A 166 11.30 6.96 16.84
CA ILE A 166 9.85 6.85 17.03
C ILE A 166 9.52 5.70 17.99
N ILE A 167 8.81 6.01 19.08
CA ILE A 167 8.42 5.01 20.08
C ILE A 167 7.21 4.23 19.57
N PHE A 168 7.34 2.91 19.50
CA PHE A 168 6.21 2.05 19.25
C PHE A 168 5.32 1.96 20.50
N PRO A 169 3.98 2.10 20.35
CA PRO A 169 3.08 2.05 21.49
C PRO A 169 3.11 0.69 22.19
N LYS A 170 2.90 0.68 23.51
CA LYS A 170 2.88 -0.54 24.32
C LYS A 170 1.76 -1.52 23.93
N SER A 171 0.72 -1.03 23.26
CA SER A 171 -0.39 -1.84 22.77
C SER A 171 -1.09 -1.15 21.60
N LEU A 172 -1.60 -1.93 20.65
CA LEU A 172 -2.48 -1.49 19.56
C LEU A 172 -3.66 -2.46 19.46
N ASN A 173 -4.85 -1.93 19.23
CA ASN A 173 -6.05 -2.74 19.06
C ASN A 173 -6.20 -3.23 17.62
N LEU A 174 -5.60 -4.38 17.30
CA LEU A 174 -5.68 -4.98 15.97
C LEU A 174 -6.07 -6.48 16.09
N PRO A 175 -7.35 -6.79 16.35
CA PRO A 175 -7.80 -8.13 16.73
C PRO A 175 -7.75 -9.18 15.60
N ALA A 176 -7.62 -8.72 14.35
CA ALA A 176 -7.50 -9.57 13.17
C ALA A 176 -6.05 -9.74 12.69
N LEU A 177 -5.07 -9.08 13.33
CA LEU A 177 -3.71 -9.00 12.83
C LEU A 177 -3.01 -10.35 12.89
N THR A 178 -2.55 -10.83 11.74
CA THR A 178 -1.75 -12.06 11.61
C THR A 178 -0.31 -11.76 11.22
N SER A 179 -0.06 -10.65 10.52
CA SER A 179 1.27 -10.25 10.08
C SER A 179 1.59 -8.83 10.50
N LEU A 180 2.73 -8.64 11.16
CA LEU A 180 3.24 -7.34 11.60
C LEU A 180 4.69 -7.18 11.14
N GLY A 181 4.97 -6.09 10.44
CA GLY A 181 6.32 -5.66 10.12
C GLY A 181 6.59 -4.27 10.66
N LEU A 182 7.70 -4.12 11.37
CA LEU A 182 8.15 -2.87 11.99
C LEU A 182 9.60 -2.62 11.59
N VAL A 183 9.87 -1.43 11.05
CA VAL A 183 11.21 -0.98 10.69
C VAL A 183 11.49 0.38 11.33
N GLY A 184 12.61 0.51 12.05
CA GLY A 184 13.07 1.80 12.59
C GLY A 184 12.31 2.30 13.84
N PHE A 185 11.73 1.40 14.63
CA PHE A 185 10.99 1.75 15.85
C PHE A 185 11.78 1.50 17.13
N THR A 186 11.47 2.26 18.18
CA THR A 186 11.97 2.03 19.54
C THR A 186 10.91 1.38 20.43
N PHE A 187 11.27 0.31 21.11
CA PHE A 187 10.46 -0.35 22.13
C PHE A 187 10.96 0.04 23.51
N CYS A 188 10.10 0.69 24.30
CA CYS A 188 10.42 1.09 25.68
C CYS A 188 10.06 -0.02 26.67
N GLY A 189 10.99 -0.27 27.60
CA GLY A 189 10.79 -1.15 28.74
C GLY A 189 9.72 -0.67 29.73
N ASP A 190 9.19 -1.62 30.48
CA ASP A 190 8.45 -1.38 31.71
C ASP A 190 9.40 -1.33 32.93
N GLU A 191 8.82 -1.19 34.12
CA GLU A 191 9.55 -1.19 35.40
C GLU A 191 10.36 -2.48 35.66
N ASN A 192 10.02 -3.58 34.98
CA ASN A 192 10.71 -4.86 35.07
C ASN A 192 11.83 -4.99 34.04
N GLY A 193 12.14 -3.93 33.29
CA GLY A 193 13.14 -3.95 32.22
C GLY A 193 12.72 -4.78 31.01
N CYS A 194 11.41 -4.98 30.80
CA CYS A 194 10.86 -5.77 29.72
C CYS A 194 9.98 -4.91 28.80
N ALA A 195 10.16 -5.04 27.49
CA ALA A 195 9.26 -4.48 26.49
C ALA A 195 8.31 -5.57 25.96
N GLU A 196 7.00 -5.35 26.06
CA GLU A 196 5.96 -6.31 25.60
C GLU A 196 4.91 -5.71 24.65
N PRO A 197 5.30 -5.11 23.51
CA PRO A 197 4.36 -4.41 22.62
C PRO A 197 3.41 -5.34 21.86
N PHE A 198 3.65 -6.66 21.86
CA PHE A 198 2.96 -7.62 20.98
C PHE A 198 1.88 -8.46 21.66
N SER A 199 1.69 -8.33 22.98
CA SER A 199 0.78 -9.17 23.77
C SER A 199 -0.69 -9.05 23.34
N ALA A 200 -1.09 -7.90 22.78
CA ALA A 200 -2.43 -7.65 22.26
C ALA A 200 -2.74 -8.42 20.96
N PHE A 201 -1.73 -8.84 20.20
CA PHE A 201 -1.91 -9.47 18.89
C PHE A 201 -2.07 -10.99 19.00
N THR A 202 -3.24 -11.44 19.45
CA THR A 202 -3.51 -12.85 19.76
C THR A 202 -3.45 -13.80 18.56
N LYS A 203 -3.59 -13.29 17.33
CA LYS A 203 -3.55 -14.06 16.06
C LYS A 203 -2.23 -13.90 15.29
N LEU A 204 -1.26 -13.17 15.84
CA LEU A 204 0.00 -12.86 15.17
C LEU A 204 0.80 -14.14 14.94
N ASN A 205 1.14 -14.41 13.68
CA ASN A 205 1.95 -15.56 13.27
C ASN A 205 3.22 -15.15 12.50
N ASN A 206 3.22 -13.97 11.87
CA ASN A 206 4.36 -13.43 11.16
C ASN A 206 4.79 -12.10 11.79
N LEU A 207 6.06 -12.02 12.21
CA LEU A 207 6.63 -10.80 12.78
C LEU A 207 7.97 -10.49 12.11
N LEU A 208 8.06 -9.31 11.51
CA LEU A 208 9.29 -8.72 11.00
C LEU A 208 9.67 -7.53 11.87
N ILE A 209 10.88 -7.54 12.41
CA ILE A 209 11.48 -6.43 13.14
C ILE A 209 12.82 -6.16 12.48
N LYS A 210 13.05 -4.93 12.04
CA LYS A 210 14.31 -4.52 11.40
C LYS A 210 14.71 -3.13 11.87
N ASP A 211 16.00 -2.89 12.11
CA ASP A 211 16.50 -1.56 12.52
C ASP A 211 15.77 -0.98 13.77
N CYS A 212 15.21 -1.84 14.63
CA CYS A 212 14.49 -1.41 15.84
C CYS A 212 15.41 -1.44 17.07
N ILE A 213 15.15 -0.53 18.00
CA ILE A 213 15.96 -0.33 19.22
C ILE A 213 15.13 -0.70 20.46
N ILE A 214 15.76 -1.29 21.46
CA ILE A 214 15.16 -1.49 22.79
C ILE A 214 15.75 -0.43 23.72
N LYS A 215 14.90 0.38 24.34
CA LYS A 215 15.28 1.44 25.27
C LYS A 215 14.76 1.11 26.66
N ASP A 216 15.58 1.32 27.68
CA ASP A 216 15.24 1.10 29.10
C ASP A 216 14.76 -0.34 29.41
N ALA A 217 15.17 -1.30 28.57
CA ALA A 217 14.87 -2.72 28.71
C ALA A 217 16.03 -3.57 28.23
N GLN A 218 16.12 -4.78 28.76
CA GLN A 218 17.07 -5.81 28.31
C GLN A 218 16.38 -6.92 27.51
N ILE A 219 15.06 -7.02 27.62
CA ILE A 219 14.27 -8.12 27.05
C ILE A 219 13.13 -7.53 26.22
N LEU A 220 13.04 -7.96 24.96
CA LEU A 220 11.84 -7.79 24.12
C LEU A 220 11.08 -9.11 24.10
N ARG A 221 9.88 -9.14 24.68
CA ARG A 221 9.04 -10.35 24.67
C ARG A 221 8.24 -10.44 23.40
N ILE A 222 8.42 -11.56 22.72
CA ILE A 222 7.71 -11.95 21.51
C ILE A 222 6.81 -13.13 21.88
N SER A 223 5.54 -13.09 21.48
CA SER A 223 4.55 -14.12 21.83
C SER A 223 4.91 -15.49 21.25
N LYS A 224 4.55 -16.58 21.95
CA LYS A 224 4.95 -17.98 21.65
C LYS A 224 4.47 -18.55 20.31
N ASN A 225 3.56 -17.88 19.60
CA ASN A 225 2.93 -18.41 18.38
C ASN A 225 3.50 -17.83 17.06
N ILE A 226 4.60 -17.08 17.12
CA ILE A 226 5.20 -16.47 15.94
C ILE A 226 6.12 -17.50 15.25
N CYS A 227 5.75 -17.89 14.03
CA CYS A 227 6.59 -18.73 13.19
C CYS A 227 7.72 -17.86 12.61
N GLU A 228 8.94 -18.24 12.96
CA GLU A 228 10.23 -17.61 12.69
C GLU A 228 10.36 -16.88 11.33
N TRP A 229 10.73 -15.59 11.37
CA TRP A 229 11.74 -14.92 10.52
C TRP A 229 12.17 -13.62 11.21
N ILE A 230 12.82 -13.71 12.37
CA ILE A 230 13.47 -12.54 12.98
C ILE A 230 14.78 -12.29 12.22
N PHE A 231 14.73 -11.46 11.19
CA PHE A 231 15.96 -10.96 10.56
C PHE A 231 16.51 -9.80 11.40
N PHE A 232 17.45 -10.11 12.28
CA PHE A 232 18.44 -9.10 12.69
C PHE A 232 19.39 -8.92 11.50
N CYS A 233 19.15 -7.92 10.66
CA CYS A 233 20.14 -7.39 9.73
C CYS A 233 20.65 -6.06 10.27
#